data_AF-A0A947RRS4-F1
#
_entry.id   AF-A0A947RRS4-F1
#
_cell.length_a   1.000
_cell.length_b   1.000
_cell.length_c   1.000
_cell.angle_alpha   90.00
_cell.angle_beta   90.00
_cell.angle_gamma   90.00
#
_symmetry.space_group_name_H-M   'P 1'
#
loop_
_entity.id
_entity.type
_entity.pdbx_description
1 polymer ?
#
loop_
_entity_poly.entity_id
_entity_poly.type
_entity_poly.pdbx_seq_one_letter_code
_entity_poly.pdbx_strand_id
1 'polypeptide(L)'
;MKKQLGVLSVMTLLVVMLFTVSALATDAQMYFSSDKNGQNRVTNIQEGDEIWIVVIDNDQNIDCDIRDKMSPDLKIMDPKTGAYIVWNANANFDPEAILATDDYLEETGADTGVFVSVRAFQVGSRENFDIERQHAHVVDVPNATFETDDFQWGNFIYMDDPVAPNTQLDADDRGWISGGGPTVFNSATGFALPPAMLPLGTADATLPSNWQVAAGDYMIGRFENMDTLIGMYQDPNDATDVAVGLMKIIDTEASISWDQQIYKDANGSASITVIDPDENLNCNEVEWVPVFILVNPGSWNVDTPNGVSLNSFCGLLRLGGWTEAGVAWGDGPIRWYNIYEYRTIEYPVAADNNVVAFDTNDPAPEPPGLTRVTFYAQETGVNTGVFQLNLNSILRDLEFNDLYVRDVLVAYYLDPNDFDDFKLATAYIEEKQHSITSFTNENRADKDLFWIGRDPVYVQVIDANANVDPCCP
;
A
#
# COMPACT_ATOMS: atom_id res chain seq x y z
N MET A 1 14.20 -16.29 34.77
CA MET A 1 12.83 -16.78 34.49
C MET A 1 11.76 -16.34 35.51
N LYS A 2 11.75 -16.75 36.78
CA LYS A 2 10.62 -16.42 37.70
C LYS A 2 10.40 -14.92 37.99
N LYS A 3 11.45 -14.09 37.95
CA LYS A 3 11.33 -12.62 38.12
C LYS A 3 10.91 -11.88 36.85
N GLN A 4 11.21 -12.42 35.66
CA GLN A 4 10.82 -11.83 34.38
C GLN A 4 9.34 -12.05 34.06
N LEU A 5 8.79 -13.21 34.43
CA LEU A 5 7.36 -13.50 34.33
C LEU A 5 6.48 -12.62 35.24
N GLY A 6 6.99 -12.23 36.41
CA GLY A 6 6.29 -11.31 37.32
C GLY A 6 6.22 -9.89 36.77
N VAL A 7 7.30 -9.40 36.15
CA VAL A 7 7.34 -8.06 35.55
C VAL A 7 6.46 -7.98 34.30
N LEU A 8 6.47 -9.03 33.46
CA LEU A 8 5.60 -9.10 32.29
C LEU A 8 4.12 -9.12 32.70
N SER A 9 3.75 -9.94 33.69
CA SER A 9 2.36 -10.01 34.18
C SER A 9 1.89 -8.71 34.82
N VAL A 10 2.75 -8.01 35.56
CA VAL A 10 2.42 -6.69 36.13
C VAL A 10 2.29 -5.64 35.03
N MET A 11 3.14 -5.63 34.00
CA MET A 11 3.00 -4.71 32.87
C MET A 11 1.74 -4.99 32.06
N THR A 12 1.42 -6.25 31.75
CA THR A 12 0.17 -6.58 31.03
C THR A 12 -1.06 -6.18 31.83
N LEU A 13 -1.03 -6.37 33.16
CA LEU A 13 -2.14 -5.99 34.03
C LEU A 13 -2.25 -4.47 34.19
N LEU A 14 -1.12 -3.73 34.17
CA LEU A 14 -1.10 -2.27 34.17
C LEU A 14 -1.62 -1.71 32.85
N VAL A 15 -1.22 -2.28 31.72
CA VAL A 15 -1.70 -1.90 30.38
C VAL A 15 -3.21 -2.15 30.28
N VAL A 16 -3.69 -3.33 30.70
CA VAL A 16 -5.12 -3.63 30.74
C VAL A 16 -5.87 -2.71 31.71
N MET A 17 -5.29 -2.35 32.86
CA MET A 17 -5.87 -1.34 33.77
C MET A 17 -5.89 0.07 33.16
N LEU A 18 -4.85 0.49 32.44
CA LEU A 18 -4.81 1.79 31.77
C LEU A 18 -5.89 1.90 30.70
N PHE A 19 -6.08 0.85 29.88
CA PHE A 19 -7.15 0.82 28.87
C PHE A 19 -8.56 0.61 29.47
N THR A 20 -8.70 -0.01 30.64
CA THR A 20 -10.01 -0.19 31.30
C THR A 20 -10.42 0.99 32.17
N VAL A 21 -9.48 1.78 32.70
CA VAL A 21 -9.79 2.99 33.46
C VAL A 21 -10.20 4.14 32.54
N SER A 22 -9.63 4.25 31.34
CA SER A 22 -10.09 5.20 30.31
C SER A 22 -11.49 4.87 29.76
N ALA A 23 -11.96 3.63 29.90
CA ALA A 23 -13.30 3.22 29.47
C ALA A 23 -14.38 3.31 30.57
N LEU A 24 -14.02 3.67 31.81
CA LEU A 24 -14.93 3.72 32.97
C LEU A 24 -15.25 5.15 33.45
N ALA A 25 -14.74 6.17 32.76
CA ALA A 25 -14.80 7.56 33.23
C ALA A 25 -15.48 8.54 32.27
N THR A 26 -16.06 8.07 31.16
CA THR A 26 -16.55 8.97 30.10
C THR A 26 -17.97 8.59 29.69
N ASP A 27 -18.83 9.58 29.51
CA ASP A 27 -20.18 9.39 28.93
C ASP A 27 -20.13 9.48 27.38
N ALA A 28 -18.97 9.86 26.83
CA ALA A 28 -18.72 9.96 25.40
C ALA A 28 -18.47 8.60 24.71
N GLN A 29 -18.96 8.44 23.49
CA GLN A 29 -18.66 7.29 22.62
C GLN A 29 -18.27 7.75 21.22
N MET A 30 -17.33 7.04 20.60
CA MET A 30 -16.90 7.32 19.23
C MET A 30 -17.09 6.08 18.35
N TYR A 31 -17.57 6.29 17.14
CA TYR A 31 -17.60 5.28 16.08
C TYR A 31 -17.56 5.91 14.70
N PHE A 32 -17.37 5.07 13.68
CA PHE A 32 -17.38 5.48 12.28
C PHE A 32 -18.68 5.08 11.62
N SER A 33 -19.17 5.88 10.69
CA SER A 33 -20.40 5.62 9.95
C SER A 33 -20.21 5.76 8.44
N SER A 34 -20.96 4.99 7.66
CA SER A 34 -21.01 5.14 6.20
C SER A 34 -22.08 6.13 5.73
N ASP A 35 -22.76 6.84 6.65
CA ASP A 35 -23.73 7.87 6.29
C ASP A 35 -23.63 9.12 7.17
N LYS A 36 -23.99 10.25 6.56
CA LYS A 36 -23.94 11.58 7.18
C LYS A 36 -24.84 11.79 8.40
N ASN A 37 -25.77 10.87 8.69
CA ASN A 37 -26.62 10.96 9.87
C ASN A 37 -26.15 10.04 11.00
N GLY A 38 -25.00 9.36 10.82
CA GLY A 38 -24.42 8.47 11.82
C GLY A 38 -25.24 7.20 12.10
N GLN A 39 -26.21 6.82 11.25
CA GLN A 39 -27.12 5.71 11.55
C GLN A 39 -26.50 4.34 11.26
N ASN A 40 -25.65 4.28 10.23
CA ASN A 40 -25.01 3.07 9.76
C ASN A 40 -23.60 3.00 10.32
N ARG A 41 -23.47 2.51 11.56
CA ARG A 41 -22.16 2.24 12.16
C ARG A 41 -21.40 1.20 11.35
N VAL A 42 -20.15 1.49 11.03
CA VAL A 42 -19.22 0.59 10.36
C VAL A 42 -18.03 0.29 11.27
N THR A 43 -17.52 -0.94 11.18
CA THR A 43 -16.28 -1.37 11.83
C THR A 43 -15.27 -1.92 10.83
N ASN A 44 -15.71 -2.07 9.58
CA ASN A 44 -14.99 -2.65 8.46
C ASN A 44 -15.29 -1.76 7.25
N ILE A 45 -14.25 -1.37 6.51
CA ILE A 45 -14.34 -0.59 5.28
C ILE A 45 -13.34 -1.13 4.26
N GLN A 46 -13.43 -0.70 3.01
CA GLN A 46 -12.39 -0.86 2.00
C GLN A 46 -11.71 0.48 1.73
N GLU A 47 -10.53 0.45 1.10
CA GLU A 47 -9.95 1.66 0.54
C GLU A 47 -10.88 2.23 -0.55
N GLY A 48 -10.94 3.55 -0.68
CA GLY A 48 -11.90 4.27 -1.50
C GLY A 48 -13.23 4.58 -0.79
N ASP A 49 -13.56 3.91 0.33
CA ASP A 49 -14.77 4.19 1.09
C ASP A 49 -14.71 5.56 1.79
N GLU A 50 -15.84 6.25 1.80
CA GLU A 50 -16.06 7.46 2.59
C GLU A 50 -16.58 7.11 3.99
N ILE A 51 -15.95 7.68 5.01
CA ILE A 51 -16.38 7.54 6.41
C ILE A 51 -16.78 8.87 7.03
N TRP A 52 -17.77 8.80 7.91
CA TRP A 52 -18.21 9.87 8.78
C TRP A 52 -17.80 9.54 10.21
N ILE A 53 -17.40 10.56 10.96
CA ILE A 53 -16.96 10.40 12.34
C ILE A 53 -18.12 10.76 13.24
N VAL A 54 -18.50 9.85 14.13
CA VAL A 54 -19.65 10.03 15.00
C VAL A 54 -19.21 9.99 16.46
N VAL A 55 -19.61 11.02 17.19
CA VAL A 55 -19.44 11.12 18.63
C VAL A 55 -20.83 11.18 19.26
N ILE A 56 -21.06 10.33 20.24
CA ILE A 56 -22.21 10.46 21.14
C ILE A 56 -21.67 11.14 22.39
N ASP A 57 -22.15 12.34 22.67
CA ASP A 57 -21.81 13.08 23.87
C ASP A 57 -23.09 13.72 24.44
N ASN A 58 -23.59 13.17 25.53
CA ASN A 58 -24.90 13.56 26.05
C ASN A 58 -24.86 14.84 26.88
N ASP A 59 -23.68 15.30 27.29
CA ASP A 59 -23.53 16.49 28.12
C ASP A 59 -23.31 17.77 27.31
N GLN A 60 -22.88 17.63 26.05
CA GLN A 60 -22.74 18.70 25.05
C GLN A 60 -24.07 19.17 24.46
N ASN A 61 -25.15 18.47 24.77
CA ASN A 61 -26.50 18.83 24.38
C ASN A 61 -27.06 19.89 25.35
N ILE A 62 -26.63 21.13 25.15
CA ILE A 62 -26.86 22.24 26.09
C ILE A 62 -28.04 23.11 25.65
N ASP A 63 -28.37 23.16 24.35
CA ASP A 63 -29.53 23.89 23.84
C ASP A 63 -30.61 22.94 23.27
N CYS A 64 -31.85 23.11 23.76
CA CYS A 64 -32.95 22.19 23.42
C CYS A 64 -33.71 22.59 22.14
N ASP A 65 -33.21 23.57 21.37
CA ASP A 65 -33.95 24.20 20.28
C ASP A 65 -33.16 24.44 18.99
N ILE A 66 -31.84 24.27 18.99
CA ILE A 66 -30.97 24.36 17.82
C ILE A 66 -30.15 23.06 17.73
N ARG A 67 -29.49 22.84 16.59
CA ARG A 67 -28.50 21.76 16.49
C ARG A 67 -27.18 22.29 16.99
N ASP A 68 -26.66 21.68 18.03
CA ASP A 68 -25.35 22.03 18.58
C ASP A 68 -24.24 21.70 17.56
N LYS A 69 -23.17 22.49 17.59
CA LYS A 69 -21.96 22.28 16.79
C LYS A 69 -20.74 22.43 17.67
N MET A 70 -19.76 21.57 17.47
CA MET A 70 -18.51 21.60 18.23
C MET A 70 -17.31 21.25 17.35
N SER A 71 -16.16 21.86 17.65
CA SER A 71 -14.87 21.54 17.02
C SER A 71 -13.95 20.93 18.07
N PRO A 72 -14.09 19.61 18.34
CA PRO A 72 -13.32 18.92 19.39
C PRO A 72 -11.87 18.64 18.96
N ASP A 73 -11.06 18.14 19.90
CA ASP A 73 -9.79 17.47 19.56
C ASP A 73 -10.09 16.04 19.09
N LEU A 74 -9.83 15.77 17.82
CA LEU A 74 -10.18 14.51 17.15
C LEU A 74 -8.98 14.02 16.34
N LYS A 75 -8.53 12.79 16.63
CA LYS A 75 -7.34 12.19 16.00
C LYS A 75 -7.70 10.85 15.43
N ILE A 76 -7.47 10.64 14.14
CA ILE A 76 -7.67 9.33 13.50
C ILE A 76 -6.37 8.93 12.82
N MET A 77 -5.80 7.80 13.21
CA MET A 77 -4.52 7.35 12.70
C MET A 77 -4.49 5.84 12.45
N ASP A 78 -3.69 5.43 11.47
CA ASP A 78 -3.19 4.07 11.37
C ASP A 78 -1.81 3.98 12.05
N PRO A 79 -1.66 3.23 13.15
CA PRO A 79 -0.38 3.08 13.84
C PRO A 79 0.65 2.27 13.05
N LYS A 80 0.27 1.52 12.00
CA LYS A 80 1.20 0.70 11.21
C LYS A 80 1.95 1.53 10.18
N THR A 81 1.22 2.28 9.35
CA THR A 81 1.79 3.15 8.32
C THR A 81 2.17 4.52 8.87
N GLY A 82 1.53 4.97 9.95
CA GLY A 82 1.66 6.33 10.49
C GLY A 82 0.81 7.36 9.74
N ALA A 83 -0.08 6.93 8.84
CA ALA A 83 -1.06 7.82 8.21
C ALA A 83 -2.10 8.31 9.23
N TYR A 84 -2.57 9.54 9.10
CA TYR A 84 -3.62 10.08 9.97
C TYR A 84 -4.43 11.17 9.25
N ILE A 85 -5.64 11.39 9.75
CA ILE A 85 -6.54 12.46 9.29
C ILE A 85 -6.11 13.77 9.93
N VAL A 86 -6.03 14.82 9.10
CA VAL A 86 -5.88 16.20 9.52
C VAL A 86 -7.25 16.71 9.94
N TRP A 87 -7.42 16.91 11.24
CA TRP A 87 -8.61 17.54 11.77
C TRP A 87 -8.32 19.02 12.00
N ASN A 88 -8.86 19.91 11.17
CA ASN A 88 -8.65 21.35 11.30
C ASN A 88 -9.54 21.93 12.41
N ALA A 89 -9.23 21.58 13.66
CA ALA A 89 -9.92 22.12 14.82
C ALA A 89 -9.71 23.63 14.95
N ASN A 90 -10.79 24.37 15.22
CA ASN A 90 -10.71 25.80 15.49
C ASN A 90 -10.81 26.05 17.01
N ALA A 91 -9.69 26.41 17.65
CA ALA A 91 -9.69 26.68 19.09
C ALA A 91 -10.56 27.89 19.53
N ASN A 92 -10.99 28.74 18.59
CA ASN A 92 -11.97 29.81 18.81
C ASN A 92 -13.26 29.55 18.03
N PHE A 93 -13.66 28.28 17.87
CA PHE A 93 -14.83 27.88 17.11
C PHE A 93 -16.08 28.67 17.55
N ASP A 94 -16.69 29.37 16.59
CA ASP A 94 -17.94 30.07 16.76
C ASP A 94 -18.98 29.40 15.85
N PRO A 95 -20.00 28.72 16.40
CA PRO A 95 -21.01 28.02 15.61
C PRO A 95 -21.84 28.96 14.70
N GLU A 96 -21.82 30.27 14.96
CA GLU A 96 -22.44 31.31 14.12
C GLU A 96 -21.51 31.88 13.04
N ALA A 97 -20.19 31.65 13.14
CA ALA A 97 -19.16 32.22 12.28
C ALA A 97 -18.10 31.21 11.82
N ILE A 98 -18.56 30.04 11.37
CA ILE A 98 -17.73 28.91 10.90
C ILE A 98 -16.92 29.31 9.65
N LEU A 99 -15.60 29.05 9.68
CA LEU A 99 -14.75 29.26 8.51
C LEU A 99 -14.87 28.09 7.53
N ALA A 100 -14.59 28.34 6.25
CA ALA A 100 -14.69 27.31 5.20
C ALA A 100 -13.70 26.15 5.37
N THR A 101 -12.69 26.32 6.21
CA THR A 101 -11.62 25.37 6.49
C THR A 101 -11.80 24.64 7.83
N ASP A 102 -12.81 24.99 8.62
CA ASP A 102 -12.98 24.45 9.96
C ASP A 102 -13.63 23.06 9.88
N ASP A 103 -12.98 22.08 10.53
CA ASP A 103 -13.59 20.78 10.78
C ASP A 103 -14.37 20.83 12.10
N TYR A 104 -15.61 20.37 12.05
CA TYR A 104 -16.51 20.35 13.20
C TYR A 104 -17.50 19.19 13.13
N LEU A 105 -18.07 18.84 14.28
CA LEU A 105 -19.17 17.91 14.40
C LEU A 105 -20.48 18.70 14.57
N GLU A 106 -21.53 18.29 13.85
CA GLU A 106 -22.87 18.84 13.94
C GLU A 106 -23.83 17.77 14.49
N GLU A 107 -24.71 18.20 15.39
CA GLU A 107 -25.73 17.32 15.94
C GLU A 107 -26.72 16.83 14.86
N THR A 108 -27.07 15.55 14.87
CA THR A 108 -27.96 14.95 13.85
C THR A 108 -29.41 15.46 13.92
N GLY A 109 -29.82 15.95 15.09
CA GLY A 109 -31.08 16.61 15.36
C GLY A 109 -31.00 17.27 16.73
N ALA A 110 -31.86 18.26 16.99
CA ALA A 110 -31.88 18.92 18.30
C ALA A 110 -32.13 17.89 19.42
N ASP A 111 -31.37 17.99 20.51
CA ASP A 111 -31.53 17.18 21.72
C ASP A 111 -31.30 15.67 21.52
N THR A 112 -30.37 15.30 20.64
CA THR A 112 -29.97 13.91 20.38
C THR A 112 -28.69 13.50 21.09
N GLY A 113 -27.77 14.44 21.35
CA GLY A 113 -26.42 14.14 21.84
C GLY A 113 -25.58 13.32 20.85
N VAL A 114 -25.99 13.23 19.57
CA VAL A 114 -25.26 12.50 18.53
C VAL A 114 -24.74 13.50 17.51
N PHE A 115 -23.43 13.64 17.46
CA PHE A 115 -22.71 14.57 16.61
C PHE A 115 -21.98 13.81 15.51
N VAL A 116 -22.08 14.31 14.29
CA VAL A 116 -21.45 13.71 13.11
C VAL A 116 -20.57 14.75 12.45
N SER A 117 -19.41 14.34 11.93
CA SER A 117 -18.55 15.22 11.14
C SER A 117 -19.34 15.93 10.04
N VAL A 118 -19.02 17.20 9.76
CA VAL A 118 -19.72 17.98 8.73
C VAL A 118 -19.56 17.41 7.32
N ARG A 119 -18.46 16.66 7.11
CA ARG A 119 -18.09 16.02 5.85
C ARG A 119 -17.62 14.59 6.08
N ALA A 120 -17.58 13.83 4.99
CA ALA A 120 -16.93 12.53 4.95
C ALA A 120 -15.40 12.70 4.75
N PHE A 121 -14.67 11.66 5.11
CA PHE A 121 -13.25 11.49 4.84
C PHE A 121 -13.09 10.22 3.99
N GLN A 122 -12.45 10.35 2.83
CA GLN A 122 -12.22 9.20 1.96
C GLN A 122 -10.97 8.46 2.42
N VAL A 123 -11.10 7.18 2.76
CA VAL A 123 -9.95 6.35 3.16
C VAL A 123 -9.26 5.85 1.91
N GLY A 124 -8.31 6.64 1.40
CA GLY A 124 -7.48 6.29 0.25
C GLY A 124 -8.09 6.60 -1.12
N SER A 125 -7.21 6.81 -2.10
CA SER A 125 -7.55 7.19 -3.48
C SER A 125 -6.35 6.97 -4.41
N ARG A 126 -6.42 7.52 -5.63
CA ARG A 126 -5.33 7.51 -6.63
C ARG A 126 -4.65 8.87 -6.73
N GLU A 127 -3.33 8.87 -6.96
CA GLU A 127 -2.59 10.11 -7.23
C GLU A 127 -3.20 10.87 -8.43
N ASN A 128 -3.53 10.16 -9.52
CA ASN A 128 -4.19 10.73 -10.69
C ASN A 128 -4.86 9.66 -11.56
N PHE A 129 -6.19 9.76 -11.72
CA PHE A 129 -6.99 8.85 -12.55
C PHE A 129 -6.75 9.01 -14.07
N ASP A 130 -6.21 10.15 -14.53
CA ASP A 130 -5.98 10.41 -15.95
C ASP A 130 -4.72 9.73 -16.51
N ILE A 131 -3.80 9.26 -15.65
CA ILE A 131 -2.50 8.75 -16.04
C ILE A 131 -2.29 7.36 -15.42
N GLU A 132 -2.21 6.32 -16.26
CA GLU A 132 -2.04 4.90 -15.88
C GLU A 132 -0.93 4.68 -14.83
N ARG A 133 0.23 5.32 -15.03
CA ARG A 133 1.39 5.21 -14.12
C ARG A 133 1.28 6.02 -12.81
N GLN A 134 0.20 6.78 -12.64
CA GLN A 134 -0.11 7.59 -11.45
C GLN A 134 -1.36 7.06 -10.73
N HIS A 135 -1.67 5.77 -10.89
CA HIS A 135 -2.66 5.08 -10.06
C HIS A 135 -2.06 4.54 -8.75
N ALA A 136 -0.92 5.08 -8.32
CA ALA A 136 -0.40 4.79 -6.99
C ALA A 136 -1.42 5.21 -5.93
N HIS A 137 -1.57 4.35 -4.92
CA HIS A 137 -2.44 4.61 -3.78
C HIS A 137 -1.93 5.80 -2.99
N VAL A 138 -2.86 6.64 -2.58
CA VAL A 138 -2.61 7.84 -1.80
C VAL A 138 -3.66 7.94 -0.71
N VAL A 139 -3.26 8.37 0.48
CA VAL A 139 -4.21 8.62 1.58
C VAL A 139 -5.17 9.78 1.30
N ASP A 140 -4.88 10.64 0.33
CA ASP A 140 -5.70 11.81 -0.01
C ASP A 140 -5.52 12.23 -1.48
N VAL A 141 -6.55 12.83 -2.08
CA VAL A 141 -6.47 13.46 -3.39
C VAL A 141 -6.13 14.94 -3.21
N PRO A 142 -4.98 15.38 -3.71
CA PRO A 142 -4.60 16.78 -3.69
C PRO A 142 -5.67 17.64 -4.38
N ASN A 143 -6.10 18.70 -3.71
CA ASN A 143 -7.07 19.63 -4.25
C ASN A 143 -6.54 20.32 -5.53
N ALA A 144 -7.34 21.20 -6.14
CA ALA A 144 -6.95 21.90 -7.38
C ALA A 144 -5.66 22.75 -7.26
N THR A 145 -5.19 23.01 -6.03
CA THR A 145 -3.93 23.68 -5.70
C THR A 145 -2.79 22.73 -5.33
N PHE A 146 -3.00 21.42 -5.48
CA PHE A 146 -2.06 20.33 -5.12
C PHE A 146 -1.76 20.23 -3.62
N GLU A 147 -2.66 20.73 -2.78
CA GLU A 147 -2.58 20.56 -1.33
C GLU A 147 -3.42 19.34 -0.95
N THR A 148 -2.84 18.43 -0.16
CA THR A 148 -3.63 17.44 0.59
C THR A 148 -4.24 18.13 1.79
N ASP A 149 -5.55 18.06 1.94
CA ASP A 149 -6.30 18.69 3.01
C ASP A 149 -6.77 17.71 4.09
N ASP A 150 -6.85 16.41 3.79
CA ASP A 150 -7.53 15.44 4.63
C ASP A 150 -6.60 14.46 5.34
N PHE A 151 -5.57 13.96 4.67
CA PHE A 151 -4.66 13.00 5.27
C PHE A 151 -3.19 13.38 5.11
N GLN A 152 -2.40 12.97 6.08
CA GLN A 152 -0.97 13.21 6.09
C GLN A 152 -0.19 11.95 6.49
N TRP A 153 1.02 11.87 5.94
CA TRP A 153 1.98 10.82 6.25
C TRP A 153 3.38 11.41 6.43
N GLY A 154 4.22 10.73 7.22
CA GLY A 154 5.63 11.09 7.37
C GLY A 154 6.15 11.04 8.81
N ASN A 155 7.35 11.59 9.00
CA ASN A 155 8.05 11.59 10.29
C ASN A 155 7.56 12.74 11.17
N PHE A 156 6.30 12.75 11.58
CA PHE A 156 5.78 13.76 12.50
C PHE A 156 5.71 13.22 13.93
N ILE A 157 5.76 14.12 14.89
CA ILE A 157 5.45 13.85 16.29
C ILE A 157 4.51 14.94 16.79
N TYR A 158 3.49 14.55 17.54
CA TYR A 158 2.65 15.50 18.26
C TYR A 158 3.52 16.19 19.32
N MET A 159 3.62 17.51 19.22
CA MET A 159 4.32 18.32 20.20
C MET A 159 3.36 19.38 20.71
N ASP A 160 3.24 19.48 22.03
CA ASP A 160 2.83 20.74 22.64
C ASP A 160 3.97 21.73 22.35
N ASP A 161 3.78 22.75 21.48
CA ASP A 161 4.81 23.75 21.23
C ASP A 161 4.74 24.86 22.30
N PRO A 162 5.64 24.88 23.30
CA PRO A 162 5.62 25.91 24.32
C PRO A 162 6.17 27.26 23.84
N VAL A 163 6.61 27.39 22.57
CA VAL A 163 7.50 28.48 22.14
C VAL A 163 6.77 29.78 21.76
N ALA A 164 5.45 29.77 21.56
CA ALA A 164 4.70 30.98 21.25
C ALA A 164 3.68 31.32 22.36
N PRO A 165 3.99 32.26 23.28
CA PRO A 165 3.11 32.63 24.40
C PRO A 165 1.82 33.38 23.99
N ASN A 166 1.40 33.27 22.73
CA ASN A 166 0.27 33.99 22.13
C ASN A 166 -0.27 33.38 20.82
N THR A 167 0.20 32.21 20.37
CA THR A 167 -0.51 31.45 19.33
C THR A 167 -1.45 30.48 20.01
N GLN A 168 -2.65 30.31 19.46
CA GLN A 168 -3.59 29.28 19.91
C GLN A 168 -2.83 27.96 20.02
N LEU A 169 -3.02 27.27 21.14
CA LEU A 169 -2.65 25.87 21.27
C LEU A 169 -3.63 25.13 20.36
N ASP A 170 -3.26 24.94 19.11
CA ASP A 170 -4.03 24.09 18.22
C ASP A 170 -3.77 22.65 18.70
N ALA A 171 -4.83 21.86 18.86
CA ALA A 171 -4.76 20.51 19.42
C ALA A 171 -3.88 19.54 18.59
N ASP A 172 -3.46 20.00 17.40
CA ASP A 172 -2.61 19.33 16.43
C ASP A 172 -1.32 20.11 16.10
N ASP A 173 -0.71 20.74 17.10
CA ASP A 173 0.67 21.20 16.99
C ASP A 173 1.59 19.99 16.67
N ARG A 174 2.20 20.06 15.49
CA ARG A 174 2.96 18.96 14.88
C ARG A 174 4.39 19.38 14.63
N GLY A 175 5.32 18.59 15.15
CA GLY A 175 6.73 18.70 14.82
C GLY A 175 7.11 17.78 13.68
N TRP A 176 7.59 18.33 12.56
CA TRP A 176 8.25 17.53 11.53
C TRP A 176 9.65 17.10 11.97
N ILE A 177 9.94 15.81 11.92
CA ILE A 177 11.25 15.21 12.15
C ILE A 177 11.93 15.06 10.79
N SER A 178 12.51 16.15 10.27
CA SER A 178 13.48 16.06 9.14
C SER A 178 14.88 15.76 9.65
N GLY A 179 15.84 15.57 8.72
CA GLY A 179 17.27 15.43 9.02
C GLY A 179 17.82 16.61 9.82
N GLY A 180 17.78 16.49 11.15
CA GLY A 180 18.03 17.56 12.12
C GLY A 180 17.21 17.42 13.41
N GLY A 181 16.14 16.60 13.37
CA GLY A 181 15.13 16.50 14.43
C GLY A 181 14.22 17.74 14.46
N PRO A 182 13.12 17.72 15.24
CA PRO A 182 12.38 18.93 15.52
C PRO A 182 13.35 19.95 16.13
N THR A 183 13.30 21.21 15.70
CA THR A 183 14.15 22.30 16.23
C THR A 183 14.04 22.46 17.75
N VAL A 184 12.99 21.91 18.37
CA VAL A 184 12.76 21.84 19.82
C VAL A 184 13.73 20.88 20.53
N PHE A 185 14.31 19.91 19.82
CA PHE A 185 15.36 19.02 20.34
C PHE A 185 16.78 19.54 20.07
N ASN A 186 16.92 20.75 19.54
CA ASN A 186 18.22 21.38 19.33
C ASN A 186 18.80 21.90 20.66
N SER A 187 19.52 21.01 21.35
CA SER A 187 20.69 21.30 22.20
C SER A 187 20.55 22.02 23.55
N ALA A 188 19.37 22.47 24.00
CA ALA A 188 19.27 23.22 25.27
C ALA A 188 18.95 22.38 26.54
N THR A 189 18.27 21.23 26.43
CA THR A 189 17.71 20.51 27.60
C THR A 189 18.40 19.17 27.93
N GLY A 190 19.46 18.78 27.22
CA GLY A 190 20.31 17.64 27.62
C GLY A 190 19.67 16.25 27.49
N PHE A 191 18.48 16.13 26.89
CA PHE A 191 17.89 14.85 26.53
C PHE A 191 18.35 14.44 25.13
N ALA A 192 19.57 13.90 25.04
CA ALA A 192 20.00 13.17 23.86
C ALA A 192 19.38 11.77 23.92
N LEU A 193 18.30 11.54 23.17
CA LEU A 193 17.95 10.17 22.82
C LEU A 193 19.14 9.57 22.05
N PRO A 194 19.54 8.33 22.34
CA PRO A 194 20.63 7.70 21.62
C PRO A 194 20.31 7.74 20.12
N PRO A 195 21.26 8.16 19.24
CA PRO A 195 21.05 8.32 17.79
C PRO A 195 20.67 7.04 17.02
N ALA A 196 20.34 5.96 17.71
CA ALA A 196 20.23 4.60 17.18
C ALA A 196 18.79 4.16 16.84
N MET A 197 17.77 5.02 17.01
CA MET A 197 16.37 4.62 16.76
C MET A 197 15.67 5.39 15.64
N LEU A 198 16.28 6.44 15.10
CA LEU A 198 15.81 7.08 13.87
C LEU A 198 16.87 6.81 12.81
N PRO A 199 16.49 6.36 11.59
CA PRO A 199 17.44 6.11 10.52
C PRO A 199 18.34 7.34 10.38
N LEU A 200 19.64 7.16 10.67
CA LEU A 200 20.68 8.14 10.46
C LEU A 200 20.91 8.24 8.94
N GLY A 201 19.97 8.89 8.28
CA GLY A 201 19.91 9.04 6.83
C GLY A 201 18.65 9.81 6.53
N THR A 202 18.82 10.97 5.90
CA THR A 202 17.81 11.83 5.28
C THR A 202 17.07 11.10 4.17
N ALA A 203 16.39 9.99 4.47
CA ALA A 203 15.37 9.49 3.58
C ALA A 203 14.17 10.42 3.76
N ASP A 204 14.20 11.56 3.05
CA ASP A 204 12.98 12.23 2.66
C ASP A 204 12.06 11.14 2.14
N ALA A 205 10.83 11.04 2.65
CA ALA A 205 10.03 9.93 2.18
C ALA A 205 9.72 10.14 0.70
N THR A 206 9.72 9.01 0.02
CA THR A 206 9.68 8.97 -1.43
C THR A 206 8.23 9.13 -1.84
N LEU A 207 7.97 10.18 -2.61
CA LEU A 207 6.66 10.48 -3.15
C LEU A 207 6.29 9.49 -4.25
N PRO A 208 5.00 9.23 -4.46
CA PRO A 208 4.55 8.60 -5.70
C PRO A 208 4.96 9.44 -6.91
N SER A 209 5.51 8.79 -7.93
CA SER A 209 5.87 9.41 -9.22
C SER A 209 6.85 10.61 -9.12
N ASN A 210 6.78 11.57 -10.07
CA ASN A 210 7.64 12.76 -10.13
C ASN A 210 7.07 13.97 -9.37
N TRP A 211 6.19 13.71 -8.41
CA TRP A 211 5.59 14.74 -7.59
C TRP A 211 6.65 15.61 -6.90
N GLN A 212 6.44 16.93 -6.97
CA GLN A 212 7.27 17.90 -6.28
C GLN A 212 6.42 18.54 -5.20
N VAL A 213 6.50 17.99 -4.00
CA VAL A 213 5.91 18.59 -2.80
C VAL A 213 6.83 19.75 -2.38
N ALA A 214 6.27 20.94 -2.11
CA ALA A 214 7.12 22.06 -1.70
C ALA A 214 7.80 21.72 -0.37
N ALA A 215 8.99 22.25 -0.12
CA ALA A 215 9.70 21.99 1.12
C ALA A 215 8.87 22.50 2.32
N GLY A 216 8.34 21.59 3.13
CA GLY A 216 7.47 21.90 4.26
C GLY A 216 6.03 21.37 4.12
N ASP A 217 5.65 20.93 2.93
CA ASP A 217 4.37 20.25 2.70
C ASP A 217 4.49 18.77 3.08
N TYR A 218 3.37 18.20 3.53
CA TYR A 218 3.33 16.85 4.06
C TYR A 218 3.47 15.80 2.96
N MET A 219 4.03 14.65 3.33
CA MET A 219 4.19 13.55 2.38
C MET A 219 2.87 12.78 2.33
N ILE A 220 2.46 12.42 1.12
CA ILE A 220 1.31 11.54 0.94
C ILE A 220 1.75 10.11 1.25
N GLY A 221 1.00 9.42 2.10
CA GLY A 221 1.19 8.01 2.43
C GLY A 221 0.19 7.12 1.74
N ARG A 222 0.05 5.91 2.26
CA ARG A 222 -1.04 4.99 1.91
C ARG A 222 -1.65 4.39 3.16
N PHE A 223 -2.87 3.89 3.05
CA PHE A 223 -3.34 2.83 3.93
C PHE A 223 -2.84 1.49 3.38
N GLU A 224 -2.89 0.43 4.18
CA GLU A 224 -2.72 -0.94 3.71
C GLU A 224 -3.97 -1.75 4.09
N ASN A 225 -4.26 -2.78 3.32
CA ASN A 225 -5.19 -3.80 3.74
C ASN A 225 -4.79 -4.35 5.12
N MET A 226 -5.82 -4.74 5.88
CA MET A 226 -5.70 -5.20 7.28
C MET A 226 -5.30 -4.13 8.30
N ASP A 227 -5.11 -2.87 7.90
CA ASP A 227 -4.82 -1.79 8.83
C ASP A 227 -5.99 -1.50 9.77
N THR A 228 -5.65 -0.92 10.91
CA THR A 228 -6.63 -0.56 11.94
C THR A 228 -6.56 0.94 12.14
N LEU A 229 -7.62 1.65 11.72
CA LEU A 229 -7.75 3.06 12.05
C LEU A 229 -8.24 3.19 13.48
N ILE A 230 -7.51 4.01 14.24
CA ILE A 230 -7.80 4.33 15.63
C ILE A 230 -8.23 5.79 15.68
N GLY A 231 -9.48 6.00 16.04
CA GLY A 231 -10.03 7.32 16.36
C GLY A 231 -9.92 7.61 17.84
N MET A 232 -9.54 8.82 18.20
CA MET A 232 -9.49 9.34 19.57
C MET A 232 -10.21 10.67 19.60
N TYR A 233 -11.07 10.86 20.59
CA TYR A 233 -11.86 12.06 20.82
C TYR A 233 -11.62 12.57 22.24
N GLN A 234 -11.54 13.89 22.39
CA GLN A 234 -11.65 14.57 23.68
C GLN A 234 -12.64 15.72 23.56
N ASP A 235 -13.57 15.80 24.51
CA ASP A 235 -14.54 16.90 24.58
C ASP A 235 -13.82 18.24 24.87
N PRO A 236 -14.12 19.30 24.10
CA PRO A 236 -13.57 20.64 24.34
C PRO A 236 -14.00 21.27 25.68
N ASN A 237 -15.14 20.86 26.26
CA ASN A 237 -15.68 21.46 27.49
C ASN A 237 -15.35 20.65 28.75
N ASP A 238 -15.25 19.33 28.66
CA ASP A 238 -14.77 18.43 29.72
C ASP A 238 -13.64 17.52 29.23
N ALA A 239 -12.39 17.87 29.60
CA ALA A 239 -11.22 17.08 29.24
C ALA A 239 -11.21 15.64 29.82
N THR A 240 -12.12 15.30 30.73
CA THR A 240 -12.28 13.93 31.23
C THR A 240 -13.13 13.06 30.31
N ASP A 241 -13.96 13.67 29.45
CA ASP A 241 -14.75 12.96 28.45
C ASP A 241 -13.92 12.69 27.21
N VAL A 242 -13.46 11.44 27.13
CA VAL A 242 -12.69 10.91 26.01
C VAL A 242 -13.37 9.69 25.41
N ALA A 243 -13.20 9.48 24.12
CA ALA A 243 -13.71 8.29 23.45
C ALA A 243 -12.70 7.75 22.45
N VAL A 244 -12.78 6.44 22.20
CA VAL A 244 -11.92 5.75 21.22
C VAL A 244 -12.80 4.95 20.27
N GLY A 245 -12.62 5.18 18.97
CA GLY A 245 -13.22 4.42 17.89
C GLY A 245 -12.17 3.51 17.23
N LEU A 246 -12.61 2.35 16.76
CA LEU A 246 -11.78 1.45 15.97
C LEU A 246 -12.54 1.01 14.72
N MET A 247 -11.84 0.97 13.61
CA MET A 247 -12.31 0.37 12.37
C MET A 247 -11.15 -0.32 11.66
N LYS A 248 -11.48 -1.28 10.81
CA LYS A 248 -10.51 -2.09 10.10
C LYS A 248 -10.70 -1.95 8.60
N ILE A 249 -9.60 -1.85 7.87
CA ILE A 249 -9.60 -2.00 6.42
C ILE A 249 -9.62 -3.49 6.12
N ILE A 250 -10.63 -3.94 5.39
CA ILE A 250 -10.80 -5.35 5.09
C ILE A 250 -9.81 -5.79 4.03
N ASP A 251 -9.37 -7.01 4.18
CA ASP A 251 -8.52 -7.72 3.23
C ASP A 251 -9.39 -8.31 2.12
N THR A 252 -9.02 -8.07 0.86
CA THR A 252 -9.59 -8.75 -0.29
C THR A 252 -8.47 -9.41 -1.07
N GLU A 253 -8.61 -10.71 -1.35
CA GLU A 253 -7.64 -11.40 -2.18
C GLU A 253 -7.96 -11.21 -3.66
N ALA A 254 -6.95 -10.84 -4.43
CA ALA A 254 -6.96 -10.76 -5.87
C ALA A 254 -6.86 -12.14 -6.53
N SER A 255 -7.09 -12.17 -7.84
CA SER A 255 -6.73 -13.30 -8.69
C SER A 255 -6.24 -12.82 -10.05
N ILE A 256 -5.35 -13.58 -10.68
CA ILE A 256 -4.83 -13.30 -12.01
C ILE A 256 -4.94 -14.55 -12.89
N SER A 257 -5.27 -14.36 -14.17
CA SER A 257 -5.32 -15.43 -15.15
C SER A 257 -5.01 -14.94 -16.56
N TRP A 258 -4.43 -15.81 -17.39
CA TRP A 258 -4.39 -15.63 -18.83
C TRP A 258 -5.69 -16.15 -19.46
N ASP A 259 -6.14 -15.57 -20.56
CA ASP A 259 -7.29 -16.12 -21.30
C ASP A 259 -7.04 -17.53 -21.83
N GLN A 260 -5.78 -17.85 -22.10
CA GLN A 260 -5.35 -19.16 -22.55
C GLN A 260 -4.08 -19.60 -21.81
N GLN A 261 -4.05 -20.88 -21.46
CA GLN A 261 -2.85 -21.49 -20.91
C GLN A 261 -1.82 -21.82 -22.00
N ILE A 262 -2.24 -22.14 -23.22
CA ILE A 262 -1.35 -22.54 -24.31
C ILE A 262 -1.72 -21.73 -25.56
N TYR A 263 -0.80 -20.90 -26.03
CA TYR A 263 -0.93 -20.17 -27.28
C TYR A 263 -0.37 -20.99 -28.43
N LYS A 264 -1.00 -20.91 -29.60
CA LYS A 264 -0.54 -21.63 -30.79
C LYS A 264 0.82 -21.12 -31.29
N ASP A 265 1.12 -19.85 -31.08
CA ASP A 265 2.38 -19.19 -31.41
C ASP A 265 2.42 -17.84 -30.67
N ALA A 266 3.55 -17.14 -30.72
CA ALA A 266 3.70 -15.82 -30.10
C ALA A 266 3.21 -14.66 -31.00
N ASN A 267 2.68 -14.93 -32.20
CA ASN A 267 2.17 -13.87 -33.09
C ASN A 267 0.74 -13.46 -32.74
N GLY A 268 0.01 -14.31 -32.02
CA GLY A 268 -1.36 -14.08 -31.59
C GLY A 268 -1.52 -13.00 -30.52
N SER A 269 -2.77 -12.58 -30.34
CA SER A 269 -3.19 -11.75 -29.21
C SER A 269 -3.33 -12.60 -27.95
N ALA A 270 -3.15 -11.98 -26.79
CA ALA A 270 -3.35 -12.57 -25.48
C ALA A 270 -4.06 -11.56 -24.58
N SER A 271 -4.73 -12.03 -23.54
CA SER A 271 -5.22 -11.14 -22.50
C SER A 271 -5.02 -11.72 -21.11
N ILE A 272 -4.80 -10.83 -20.15
CA ILE A 272 -4.69 -11.16 -18.74
C ILE A 272 -5.86 -10.48 -18.04
N THR A 273 -6.56 -11.25 -17.22
CA THR A 273 -7.59 -10.73 -16.32
C THR A 273 -7.08 -10.77 -14.90
N VAL A 274 -7.13 -9.61 -14.24
CA VAL A 274 -6.98 -9.47 -12.79
C VAL A 274 -8.37 -9.20 -12.21
N ILE A 275 -8.75 -9.91 -11.16
CA ILE A 275 -9.96 -9.61 -10.39
C ILE A 275 -9.47 -9.17 -9.03
N ASP A 276 -9.66 -7.90 -8.72
CA ASP A 276 -9.20 -7.30 -7.48
C ASP A 276 -10.21 -6.23 -6.99
N PRO A 277 -11.21 -6.61 -6.18
CA PRO A 277 -12.33 -5.73 -5.86
C PRO A 277 -11.98 -4.47 -5.04
N ASP A 278 -10.90 -4.49 -4.27
CA ASP A 278 -10.44 -3.37 -3.44
C ASP A 278 -9.41 -2.47 -4.13
N GLU A 279 -9.00 -2.79 -5.36
CA GLU A 279 -8.34 -1.84 -6.26
C GLU A 279 -9.35 -0.98 -7.05
N ASN A 280 -10.64 -1.13 -6.79
CA ASN A 280 -11.70 -0.27 -7.34
C ASN A 280 -12.09 0.82 -6.32
N LEU A 281 -11.20 1.81 -6.19
CA LEU A 281 -11.27 2.89 -5.20
C LEU A 281 -12.28 3.97 -5.58
N ASN A 282 -12.61 4.13 -6.87
CA ASN A 282 -13.52 5.18 -7.31
C ASN A 282 -14.59 4.66 -8.28
N CYS A 283 -15.84 4.64 -7.80
CA CYS A 283 -16.98 4.14 -8.56
C CYS A 283 -17.35 4.94 -9.83
N ASN A 284 -16.74 6.10 -10.07
CA ASN A 284 -17.00 6.96 -11.22
C ASN A 284 -15.85 7.01 -12.23
N GLU A 285 -14.69 6.47 -11.88
CA GLU A 285 -13.49 6.53 -12.72
C GLU A 285 -13.10 5.13 -13.18
N VAL A 286 -12.32 5.07 -14.26
CA VAL A 286 -11.73 3.80 -14.73
C VAL A 286 -10.30 3.75 -14.21
N GLU A 287 -10.00 2.69 -13.46
CA GLU A 287 -8.71 2.56 -12.79
C GLU A 287 -7.76 1.59 -13.52
N TRP A 288 -6.51 1.56 -13.08
CA TRP A 288 -5.47 0.73 -13.63
C TRP A 288 -4.67 0.06 -12.53
N VAL A 289 -4.29 -1.20 -12.75
CA VAL A 289 -3.41 -1.96 -11.84
C VAL A 289 -2.17 -2.46 -12.57
N PRO A 290 -1.00 -2.55 -11.92
CA PRO A 290 0.23 -2.97 -12.55
C PRO A 290 0.28 -4.50 -12.67
N VAL A 291 0.66 -4.99 -13.84
CA VAL A 291 0.92 -6.41 -14.12
C VAL A 291 2.34 -6.54 -14.63
N PHE A 292 3.10 -7.45 -14.05
CA PHE A 292 4.48 -7.71 -14.46
C PHE A 292 4.56 -8.97 -15.31
N ILE A 293 5.05 -8.89 -16.54
CA ILE A 293 5.16 -10.04 -17.44
C ILE A 293 6.63 -10.34 -17.68
N LEU A 294 7.07 -11.56 -17.33
CA LEU A 294 8.41 -12.06 -17.61
C LEU A 294 8.33 -13.32 -18.49
N VAL A 295 9.29 -13.46 -19.40
CA VAL A 295 9.47 -14.63 -20.26
C VAL A 295 10.54 -15.53 -19.64
N ASN A 296 10.27 -16.84 -19.58
CA ASN A 296 11.18 -17.85 -19.04
C ASN A 296 11.87 -17.41 -17.73
N PRO A 297 11.12 -16.91 -16.72
CA PRO A 297 11.74 -16.29 -15.57
C PRO A 297 12.69 -17.25 -14.86
N GLY A 298 13.85 -16.74 -14.47
CA GLY A 298 14.89 -17.49 -13.79
C GLY A 298 14.49 -17.98 -12.40
N SER A 299 15.35 -18.82 -11.80
CA SER A 299 15.19 -19.30 -10.42
C SER A 299 15.12 -18.15 -9.41
N TRP A 300 14.42 -18.38 -8.30
CA TRP A 300 14.36 -17.49 -7.13
C TRP A 300 15.72 -17.14 -6.51
N ASN A 301 16.77 -17.91 -6.82
CA ASN A 301 18.13 -17.71 -6.32
C ASN A 301 19.03 -17.14 -7.42
N VAL A 302 19.15 -15.81 -7.48
CA VAL A 302 20.09 -15.10 -8.35
C VAL A 302 21.31 -14.66 -7.55
N ASP A 303 22.30 -15.56 -7.42
CA ASP A 303 23.66 -15.19 -7.02
C ASP A 303 24.42 -14.79 -8.29
N THR A 304 24.39 -13.51 -8.66
CA THR A 304 25.36 -12.97 -9.62
C THR A 304 26.41 -12.11 -8.90
N PRO A 305 27.71 -12.26 -9.23
CA PRO A 305 28.80 -11.51 -8.60
C PRO A 305 28.69 -9.98 -8.71
N ASN A 306 27.86 -9.49 -9.64
CA ASN A 306 27.68 -8.07 -9.91
C ASN A 306 26.29 -7.54 -9.51
N GLY A 307 25.44 -8.38 -8.88
CA GLY A 307 24.24 -7.92 -8.18
C GLY A 307 23.06 -7.44 -9.03
N VAL A 308 23.05 -7.55 -10.37
CA VAL A 308 21.95 -7.01 -11.21
C VAL A 308 21.39 -7.96 -12.29
N SER A 309 21.74 -9.25 -12.36
CA SER A 309 21.23 -10.10 -13.46
C SER A 309 20.71 -11.49 -13.04
N LEU A 310 19.44 -11.75 -13.37
CA LEU A 310 18.95 -12.70 -14.41
C LEU A 310 17.41 -12.76 -14.24
N ASN A 311 16.67 -12.27 -15.25
CA ASN A 311 15.22 -12.38 -15.48
C ASN A 311 14.32 -12.98 -14.37
N SER A 312 14.35 -12.46 -13.14
CA SER A 312 13.59 -12.99 -12.01
C SER A 312 12.79 -11.89 -11.34
N PHE A 313 11.58 -12.25 -10.91
CA PHE A 313 10.68 -11.32 -10.26
C PHE A 313 11.25 -10.81 -8.92
N CYS A 314 11.92 -11.67 -8.14
CA CYS A 314 12.57 -11.25 -6.89
C CYS A 314 13.72 -10.26 -7.13
N GLY A 315 14.51 -10.47 -8.20
CA GLY A 315 15.55 -9.53 -8.60
C GLY A 315 14.96 -8.18 -9.00
N LEU A 316 13.88 -8.21 -9.79
CA LEU A 316 13.12 -7.02 -10.18
C LEU A 316 12.59 -6.27 -8.95
N LEU A 317 11.89 -6.95 -8.03
CA LEU A 317 11.36 -6.34 -6.81
C LEU A 317 12.46 -5.73 -5.93
N ARG A 318 13.62 -6.39 -5.83
CA ARG A 318 14.71 -5.94 -4.96
C ARG A 318 15.50 -4.77 -5.53
N LEU A 319 15.71 -4.74 -6.84
CA LEU A 319 16.68 -3.84 -7.49
C LEU A 319 16.01 -2.79 -8.38
N GLY A 320 14.72 -2.95 -8.70
CA GLY A 320 13.97 -2.07 -9.59
C GLY A 320 14.22 -2.32 -11.09
N GLY A 321 15.13 -3.23 -11.45
CA GLY A 321 15.47 -3.50 -12.85
C GLY A 321 16.16 -2.31 -13.53
N TRP A 322 15.81 -2.07 -14.78
CA TRP A 322 16.40 -1.04 -15.63
C TRP A 322 15.36 -0.01 -16.10
N THR A 323 15.83 1.21 -16.34
CA THR A 323 15.06 2.25 -17.07
C THR A 323 15.08 1.98 -18.57
N GLU A 324 14.15 2.56 -19.34
CA GLU A 324 14.15 2.49 -20.81
C GLU A 324 15.44 3.07 -21.44
N ALA A 325 16.17 3.92 -20.71
CA ALA A 325 17.43 4.49 -21.16
C ALA A 325 18.65 3.57 -20.93
N GLY A 326 18.43 2.33 -20.45
CA GLY A 326 19.51 1.39 -20.14
C GLY A 326 20.31 1.77 -18.89
N VAL A 327 19.73 2.58 -18.00
CA VAL A 327 20.32 2.90 -16.70
C VAL A 327 19.66 2.03 -15.63
N ALA A 328 20.46 1.30 -14.86
CA ALA A 328 19.97 0.53 -13.73
C ALA A 328 19.33 1.47 -12.70
N TRP A 329 18.18 1.08 -12.14
CA TRP A 329 17.53 1.88 -11.10
C TRP A 329 18.36 2.02 -9.82
N GLY A 330 19.32 1.12 -9.60
CA GLY A 330 20.38 1.25 -8.60
C GLY A 330 19.87 1.27 -7.17
N ASP A 331 19.61 0.09 -6.58
CA ASP A 331 19.04 -0.08 -5.23
C ASP A 331 17.68 0.66 -5.04
N GLY A 332 16.88 0.78 -6.11
CA GLY A 332 15.51 1.27 -6.05
C GLY A 332 14.52 0.11 -6.02
N PRO A 333 14.30 -0.55 -4.87
CA PRO A 333 13.35 -1.66 -4.79
C PRO A 333 11.95 -1.19 -5.16
N ILE A 334 11.16 -2.11 -5.71
CA ILE A 334 9.74 -1.89 -5.94
C ILE A 334 9.03 -1.83 -4.58
N ARG A 335 8.25 -0.78 -4.40
CA ARG A 335 7.48 -0.37 -3.23
C ARG A 335 6.17 0.22 -3.72
N TRP A 336 5.21 0.37 -2.82
CA TRP A 336 3.88 0.90 -3.13
C TRP A 336 3.92 2.22 -3.92
N TYR A 337 4.83 3.14 -3.57
CA TYR A 337 4.93 4.46 -4.21
C TYR A 337 5.56 4.44 -5.61
N ASN A 338 6.23 3.35 -6.02
CA ASN A 338 6.91 3.26 -7.31
C ASN A 338 6.58 1.99 -8.10
N ILE A 339 5.56 1.23 -7.69
CA ILE A 339 5.13 -0.01 -8.35
C ILE A 339 4.55 0.24 -9.75
N TYR A 340 3.98 1.42 -9.95
CA TYR A 340 3.44 1.88 -11.22
C TYR A 340 4.50 2.45 -12.18
N GLU A 341 5.77 2.56 -11.79
CA GLU A 341 6.80 3.05 -12.70
C GLU A 341 7.14 2.03 -13.78
N TYR A 342 7.50 2.52 -14.98
CA TYR A 342 7.98 1.66 -16.05
C TYR A 342 9.27 0.94 -15.65
N ARG A 343 9.24 -0.39 -15.69
CA ARG A 343 10.41 -1.23 -15.47
C ARG A 343 10.72 -2.06 -16.71
N THR A 344 12.01 -2.24 -16.94
CA THR A 344 12.56 -3.16 -17.93
C THR A 344 13.50 -4.15 -17.25
N ILE A 345 13.70 -5.31 -17.88
CA ILE A 345 14.69 -6.30 -17.48
C ILE A 345 15.61 -6.56 -18.67
N GLU A 346 16.89 -6.76 -18.39
CA GLU A 346 17.89 -7.21 -19.36
C GLU A 346 17.80 -8.74 -19.50
N TYR A 347 17.40 -9.20 -20.69
CA TYR A 347 17.45 -10.59 -21.09
C TYR A 347 18.80 -10.89 -21.75
N PRO A 348 19.41 -12.05 -21.49
CA PRO A 348 20.65 -12.43 -22.16
C PRO A 348 20.42 -12.53 -23.66
N VAL A 349 21.30 -11.93 -24.46
CA VAL A 349 21.24 -11.96 -25.92
C VAL A 349 22.35 -12.83 -26.49
N ALA A 350 22.27 -13.14 -27.80
CA ALA A 350 23.27 -13.99 -28.45
C ALA A 350 24.71 -13.44 -28.35
N ALA A 351 24.87 -12.13 -28.24
CA ALA A 351 26.18 -11.47 -28.08
C ALA A 351 26.86 -11.80 -26.74
N ASP A 352 26.10 -12.19 -25.71
CA ASP A 352 26.61 -12.52 -24.38
C ASP A 352 27.27 -13.89 -24.31
N ASN A 353 27.23 -14.65 -25.41
CA ASN A 353 27.72 -16.02 -25.48
C ASN A 353 27.07 -16.93 -24.39
N ASN A 354 25.79 -16.67 -24.10
CA ASN A 354 24.98 -17.45 -23.17
C ASN A 354 24.29 -18.60 -23.92
N VAL A 355 24.18 -19.76 -23.26
CA VAL A 355 23.45 -20.94 -23.78
C VAL A 355 21.94 -20.72 -23.82
N VAL A 356 21.43 -19.79 -23.01
CA VAL A 356 20.06 -19.28 -23.07
C VAL A 356 20.14 -17.83 -23.53
N ALA A 357 19.74 -17.58 -24.77
CA ALA A 357 19.72 -16.24 -25.37
C ALA A 357 18.35 -15.97 -25.98
N PHE A 358 17.90 -14.72 -25.84
CA PHE A 358 16.63 -14.23 -26.36
C PHE A 358 16.86 -13.34 -27.56
N ASP A 359 15.93 -13.40 -28.51
CA ASP A 359 15.88 -12.50 -29.67
C ASP A 359 14.92 -11.35 -29.34
N THR A 360 15.43 -10.31 -28.70
CA THR A 360 14.64 -9.13 -28.32
C THR A 360 14.62 -8.09 -29.44
N ASN A 361 13.55 -7.30 -29.48
CA ASN A 361 13.38 -6.20 -30.45
C ASN A 361 14.03 -4.89 -29.98
N ASP A 362 14.94 -4.95 -28.99
CA ASP A 362 15.51 -3.78 -28.34
C ASP A 362 16.41 -2.97 -29.29
N PRO A 363 16.09 -1.69 -29.59
CA PRO A 363 16.94 -0.81 -30.36
C PRO A 363 17.98 -0.06 -29.50
N ALA A 364 17.99 -0.25 -28.17
CA ALA A 364 18.81 0.51 -27.24
C ALA A 364 20.32 0.28 -27.47
N PRO A 365 21.15 1.32 -27.32
CA PRO A 365 22.55 1.24 -27.70
C PRO A 365 23.43 0.45 -26.71
N GLU A 366 23.04 0.27 -25.44
CA GLU A 366 23.66 -0.61 -24.42
C GLU A 366 22.88 -0.46 -23.07
N PRO A 367 22.69 -1.54 -22.27
CA PRO A 367 22.94 -2.93 -22.64
C PRO A 367 21.88 -3.43 -23.62
N PRO A 368 22.22 -4.34 -24.56
CA PRO A 368 21.22 -4.98 -25.41
C PRO A 368 20.32 -5.92 -24.59
N GLY A 369 19.12 -6.20 -25.07
CA GLY A 369 18.25 -7.20 -24.44
C GLY A 369 17.25 -6.62 -23.44
N LEU A 370 17.08 -5.30 -23.38
CA LEU A 370 16.07 -4.70 -22.52
C LEU A 370 14.69 -4.95 -23.10
N THR A 371 13.82 -5.52 -22.28
CA THR A 371 12.39 -5.62 -22.61
C THR A 371 11.56 -5.07 -21.47
N ARG A 372 10.49 -4.39 -21.80
CA ARG A 372 9.49 -3.93 -20.84
C ARG A 372 8.84 -5.09 -20.10
N VAL A 373 8.73 -4.95 -18.78
CA VAL A 373 8.08 -5.95 -17.92
C VAL A 373 6.87 -5.40 -17.17
N THR A 374 6.73 -4.09 -16.98
CA THR A 374 5.55 -3.49 -16.32
C THR A 374 4.50 -3.06 -17.34
N PHE A 375 3.29 -3.59 -17.19
CA PHE A 375 2.11 -3.28 -17.99
C PHE A 375 0.98 -2.83 -17.06
N TYR A 376 -0.06 -2.20 -17.61
CA TYR A 376 -1.21 -1.74 -16.83
C TYR A 376 -2.46 -2.43 -17.36
N ALA A 377 -3.18 -3.13 -16.48
CA ALA A 377 -4.48 -3.70 -16.80
C ALA A 377 -5.55 -2.65 -16.52
N GLN A 378 -6.38 -2.36 -17.52
CA GLN A 378 -7.46 -1.37 -17.40
C GLN A 378 -8.66 -2.00 -16.74
N GLU A 379 -9.32 -1.29 -15.85
CA GLU A 379 -10.62 -1.72 -15.36
C GLU A 379 -11.63 -1.90 -16.52
N THR A 380 -12.36 -3.01 -16.54
CA THR A 380 -13.27 -3.37 -17.64
C THR A 380 -14.50 -2.46 -17.76
N GLY A 381 -14.75 -1.67 -16.71
CA GLY A 381 -15.70 -0.58 -16.62
C GLY A 381 -15.61 0.01 -15.22
N VAL A 382 -16.22 1.17 -15.02
CA VAL A 382 -16.26 1.80 -13.68
C VAL A 382 -16.91 0.87 -12.67
N ASN A 383 -16.35 0.79 -11.46
CA ASN A 383 -16.93 0.05 -10.34
C ASN A 383 -17.09 -1.46 -10.58
N THR A 384 -16.14 -2.09 -11.27
CA THR A 384 -16.16 -3.54 -11.55
C THR A 384 -15.20 -4.33 -10.68
N GLY A 385 -14.06 -3.76 -10.29
CA GLY A 385 -12.97 -4.50 -9.63
C GLY A 385 -12.39 -5.61 -10.53
N VAL A 386 -12.58 -5.52 -11.84
CA VAL A 386 -12.07 -6.48 -12.82
C VAL A 386 -11.26 -5.72 -13.85
N PHE A 387 -9.98 -6.03 -13.93
CA PHE A 387 -9.01 -5.40 -14.80
C PHE A 387 -8.57 -6.34 -15.92
N GLN A 388 -8.38 -5.78 -17.10
CA GLN A 388 -7.94 -6.52 -18.27
C GLN A 388 -6.77 -5.82 -18.95
N LEU A 389 -5.68 -6.57 -19.14
CA LEU A 389 -4.59 -6.21 -20.03
C LEU A 389 -4.77 -6.97 -21.34
N ASN A 390 -4.83 -6.24 -22.45
CA ASN A 390 -4.95 -6.81 -23.79
C ASN A 390 -3.64 -6.63 -24.56
N LEU A 391 -3.00 -7.74 -24.91
CA LEU A 391 -1.86 -7.79 -25.82
C LEU A 391 -2.37 -8.04 -27.24
N ASN A 392 -2.11 -7.11 -28.14
CA ASN A 392 -2.45 -7.23 -29.56
C ASN A 392 -1.56 -8.27 -30.25
N SER A 393 -0.31 -8.39 -29.82
CA SER A 393 0.64 -9.42 -30.26
C SER A 393 1.67 -9.67 -29.17
N ILE A 394 1.80 -10.91 -28.71
CA ILE A 394 2.75 -11.29 -27.65
C ILE A 394 4.17 -10.83 -28.01
N LEU A 395 4.66 -11.13 -29.21
CA LEU A 395 6.00 -10.70 -29.65
C LEU A 395 6.16 -9.18 -29.64
N ARG A 396 5.22 -8.45 -30.26
CA ARG A 396 5.36 -7.00 -30.41
C ARG A 396 5.26 -6.28 -29.07
N ASP A 397 4.30 -6.66 -28.24
CA ASP A 397 3.98 -5.94 -27.02
C ASP A 397 4.93 -6.31 -25.87
N LEU A 398 5.52 -7.51 -25.89
CA LEU A 398 6.59 -7.90 -24.96
C LEU A 398 8.00 -7.60 -25.49
N GLU A 399 8.13 -7.01 -26.68
CA GLU A 399 9.40 -6.60 -27.29
C GLU A 399 10.36 -7.75 -27.64
N PHE A 400 9.82 -8.87 -28.15
CA PHE A 400 10.58 -10.00 -28.70
C PHE A 400 10.42 -10.11 -30.22
N ASN A 401 11.48 -10.49 -30.92
CA ASN A 401 11.43 -10.85 -32.34
C ASN A 401 10.96 -12.28 -32.56
N ASP A 402 11.28 -13.19 -31.62
CA ASP A 402 10.86 -14.58 -31.64
C ASP A 402 10.75 -15.15 -30.21
N LEU A 403 9.88 -16.15 -30.04
CA LEU A 403 9.74 -16.96 -28.83
C LEU A 403 9.60 -18.43 -29.25
N TYR A 404 10.30 -19.31 -28.57
CA TYR A 404 10.37 -20.71 -28.93
C TYR A 404 9.21 -21.52 -28.37
N VAL A 405 8.97 -22.67 -28.99
CA VAL A 405 8.11 -23.72 -28.44
C VAL A 405 8.57 -24.02 -27.01
N ARG A 406 7.61 -24.02 -26.07
CA ARG A 406 7.80 -24.20 -24.62
C ARG A 406 8.33 -22.97 -23.88
N ASP A 407 8.48 -21.82 -24.52
CA ASP A 407 8.71 -20.59 -23.75
C ASP A 407 7.52 -20.34 -22.82
N VAL A 408 7.85 -20.00 -21.57
CA VAL A 408 6.90 -19.78 -20.48
C VAL A 408 6.70 -18.28 -20.31
N LEU A 409 5.45 -17.84 -20.38
CA LEU A 409 5.04 -16.50 -20.01
C LEU A 409 4.53 -16.53 -18.58
N VAL A 410 5.05 -15.69 -17.70
CA VAL A 410 4.55 -15.56 -16.33
C VAL A 410 4.10 -14.13 -16.11
N ALA A 411 2.81 -13.98 -15.82
CA ALA A 411 2.23 -12.73 -15.36
C ALA A 411 2.19 -12.77 -13.83
N TYR A 412 2.79 -11.76 -13.21
CA TYR A 412 2.81 -11.55 -11.77
C TYR A 412 1.90 -10.37 -11.46
N TYR A 413 1.10 -10.55 -10.43
CA TYR A 413 0.29 -9.51 -9.82
C TYR A 413 0.73 -9.35 -8.38
N LEU A 414 1.02 -8.11 -8.00
CA LEU A 414 1.29 -7.72 -6.64
C LEU A 414 0.34 -6.58 -6.36
N ASP A 415 -0.61 -6.81 -5.46
CA ASP A 415 -1.54 -5.78 -5.03
C ASP A 415 -0.73 -4.56 -4.54
N PRO A 416 -0.89 -3.38 -5.20
CA PRO A 416 -0.23 -2.15 -4.81
C PRO A 416 -0.51 -1.70 -3.37
N ASN A 417 -1.65 -2.11 -2.82
CA ASN A 417 -2.08 -1.87 -1.46
C ASN A 417 -1.69 -2.99 -0.49
N ASP A 418 -1.77 -4.25 -0.91
CA ASP A 418 -1.34 -5.41 -0.12
C ASP A 418 -0.18 -6.18 -0.73
N PHE A 419 1.02 -5.90 -0.25
CA PHE A 419 2.22 -6.57 -0.77
C PHE A 419 2.29 -8.06 -0.40
N ASP A 420 1.48 -8.53 0.54
CA ASP A 420 1.38 -9.96 0.82
C ASP A 420 0.38 -10.70 -0.09
N ASP A 421 -0.51 -9.97 -0.78
CA ASP A 421 -1.36 -10.50 -1.83
C ASP A 421 -0.66 -10.59 -3.20
N PHE A 422 0.25 -11.55 -3.26
CA PHE A 422 1.00 -11.87 -4.46
C PHE A 422 0.38 -13.05 -5.21
N LYS A 423 -0.03 -12.82 -6.46
CA LYS A 423 -0.56 -13.85 -7.36
C LYS A 423 0.28 -13.97 -8.63
N LEU A 424 0.24 -15.15 -9.27
CA LEU A 424 0.86 -15.35 -10.58
C LEU A 424 0.02 -16.28 -11.46
N ALA A 425 0.13 -16.08 -12.77
CA ALA A 425 -0.46 -16.94 -13.78
C ALA A 425 0.56 -17.26 -14.87
N THR A 426 0.54 -18.51 -15.36
CA THR A 426 1.45 -18.97 -16.40
C THR A 426 0.72 -19.33 -17.69
N ALA A 427 1.37 -19.01 -18.82
CA ALA A 427 0.99 -19.45 -20.14
C ALA A 427 2.23 -19.94 -20.91
N TYR A 428 2.00 -20.67 -22.01
CA TYR A 428 3.05 -21.37 -22.75
C TYR A 428 2.91 -21.13 -24.26
N ILE A 429 4.03 -21.02 -24.96
CA ILE A 429 4.06 -21.04 -26.42
C ILE A 429 4.05 -22.48 -26.92
N GLU A 430 3.04 -22.83 -27.70
CA GLU A 430 2.75 -24.13 -28.35
C GLU A 430 2.54 -25.33 -27.43
N GLU A 431 3.44 -25.57 -26.47
CA GLU A 431 3.47 -26.78 -25.67
C GLU A 431 3.83 -26.46 -24.21
N LYS A 432 3.01 -26.96 -23.27
CA LYS A 432 3.26 -26.87 -21.82
C LYS A 432 4.16 -27.99 -21.28
N GLN A 433 4.28 -29.10 -22.00
CA GLN A 433 5.02 -30.27 -21.54
C GLN A 433 6.53 -29.99 -21.52
N HIS A 434 7.00 -29.57 -20.35
CA HIS A 434 8.39 -29.66 -19.93
C HIS A 434 8.65 -30.99 -19.20
N SER A 435 9.83 -31.11 -18.61
CA SER A 435 10.13 -32.09 -17.57
C SER A 435 9.03 -32.06 -16.49
N ILE A 436 8.36 -33.18 -16.26
CA ILE A 436 7.28 -33.29 -15.27
C ILE A 436 7.91 -33.20 -13.88
N THR A 437 7.59 -32.15 -13.13
CA THR A 437 8.06 -31.99 -11.74
C THR A 437 6.91 -32.25 -10.77
N SER A 438 7.11 -33.11 -9.78
CA SER A 438 6.13 -33.34 -8.71
C SER A 438 6.80 -33.40 -7.33
N PHE A 439 6.05 -33.00 -6.31
CA PHE A 439 6.43 -33.23 -4.93
C PHE A 439 6.00 -34.63 -4.50
N THR A 440 6.94 -35.40 -4.02
CA THR A 440 6.70 -36.78 -3.64
C THR A 440 7.10 -37.04 -2.19
N ASN A 441 6.62 -38.17 -1.66
CA ASN A 441 7.18 -38.76 -0.46
C ASN A 441 8.44 -39.59 -0.77
N GLU A 442 9.00 -40.23 0.24
CA GLU A 442 10.19 -41.07 0.15
C GLU A 442 10.04 -42.26 -0.81
N ASN A 443 8.80 -42.66 -1.10
CA ASN A 443 8.44 -43.75 -2.00
C ASN A 443 8.12 -43.27 -3.42
N ARG A 444 8.35 -41.98 -3.74
CA ARG A 444 7.99 -41.35 -5.01
C ARG A 444 6.49 -41.37 -5.34
N ALA A 445 5.65 -41.46 -4.31
CA ALA A 445 4.21 -41.24 -4.48
C ALA A 445 3.93 -39.74 -4.31
N ASP A 446 3.07 -39.20 -5.17
CA ASP A 446 2.64 -37.80 -5.11
C ASP A 446 2.01 -37.50 -3.75
N LYS A 447 2.28 -36.30 -3.24
CA LYS A 447 1.75 -35.82 -1.97
C LYS A 447 1.51 -34.32 -2.07
N ASP A 448 0.31 -33.89 -1.69
CA ASP A 448 -0.12 -32.49 -1.87
C ASP A 448 0.08 -31.63 -0.60
N LEU A 449 0.44 -32.25 0.53
CA LEU A 449 0.62 -31.57 1.82
C LEU A 449 1.91 -32.00 2.53
N PHE A 450 2.76 -31.03 2.87
CA PHE A 450 3.98 -31.25 3.64
C PHE A 450 4.01 -30.39 4.89
N TRP A 451 4.35 -31.01 6.02
CA TRP A 451 4.56 -30.29 7.27
C TRP A 451 6.03 -29.89 7.38
N ILE A 452 6.32 -28.60 7.27
CA ILE A 452 7.67 -28.05 7.39
C ILE A 452 8.25 -28.41 8.76
N GLY A 453 9.47 -28.97 8.78
CA GLY A 453 10.17 -29.41 9.99
C GLY A 453 9.81 -30.82 10.49
N ARG A 454 8.86 -31.50 9.85
CA ARG A 454 8.50 -32.89 10.15
C ARG A 454 8.64 -33.81 8.95
N ASP A 455 8.07 -33.42 7.82
CA ASP A 455 7.99 -34.26 6.63
C ASP A 455 9.15 -33.91 5.69
N PRO A 456 9.97 -34.89 5.24
CA PRO A 456 10.91 -34.65 4.15
C PRO A 456 10.14 -34.37 2.86
N VAL A 457 10.57 -33.34 2.13
CA VAL A 457 10.04 -32.99 0.82
C VAL A 457 10.97 -33.58 -0.24
N TYR A 458 10.44 -34.45 -1.11
CA TYR A 458 11.17 -34.94 -2.27
C TYR A 458 10.63 -34.24 -3.52
N VAL A 459 11.53 -33.89 -4.44
CA VAL A 459 11.18 -33.33 -5.74
C VAL A 459 11.59 -34.34 -6.79
N GLN A 460 10.63 -34.84 -7.56
CA GLN A 460 10.87 -35.70 -8.71
C GLN A 460 10.77 -34.88 -9.98
N VAL A 461 11.78 -34.96 -10.84
CA VAL A 461 11.76 -34.39 -12.20
C VAL A 461 11.85 -35.54 -13.20
N ILE A 462 10.83 -35.69 -14.05
CA ILE A 462 10.80 -36.65 -15.15
C ILE A 462 10.99 -35.87 -16.45
N ASP A 463 12.20 -35.92 -16.97
CA ASP A 463 12.54 -35.30 -18.24
C ASP A 463 12.81 -36.39 -19.28
N ALA A 464 12.00 -36.43 -20.34
CA ALA A 464 12.16 -37.39 -21.43
C ALA A 464 13.41 -37.10 -22.29
N ASN A 465 13.87 -35.84 -22.33
CA ASN A 465 15.00 -35.37 -23.12
C ASN A 465 16.32 -35.28 -22.34
N ALA A 466 16.30 -35.27 -21.01
CA ALA A 466 17.52 -35.17 -20.20
C ALA A 466 18.57 -36.25 -20.49
N ASN A 467 18.18 -37.39 -21.08
CA ASN A 467 19.08 -38.46 -21.51
C ASN A 467 19.34 -38.52 -23.02
N VAL A 468 18.64 -37.72 -23.83
CA VAL A 468 18.71 -37.74 -25.30
C VAL A 468 19.58 -36.61 -25.83
N ASP A 469 19.57 -35.46 -25.16
CA ASP A 469 20.45 -34.33 -25.45
C ASP A 469 21.31 -34.00 -24.23
N PRO A 470 22.27 -34.87 -23.86
CA PRO A 470 23.23 -34.56 -22.82
C PRO A 470 24.17 -33.49 -23.39
N CYS A 471 23.81 -32.21 -23.25
CA CYS A 471 24.74 -31.11 -23.46
C CYS A 471 25.83 -31.18 -22.37
N CYS A 472 26.79 -32.08 -22.56
CA CYS A 472 28.18 -31.74 -22.33
C CYS A 472 28.55 -30.65 -23.36
N PRO A 473 29.30 -29.61 -22.96
CA PRO A 473 29.76 -28.55 -23.85
C PRO A 473 30.60 -29.06 -25.03
#